data_AF-A0A512DX91-F1
#
_entry.id   AF-A0A512DX91-F1
#
_cell.length_a   1.000
_cell.length_b   1.000
_cell.length_c   1.000
_cell.angle_alpha   90.00
_cell.angle_beta   90.00
_cell.angle_gamma   90.00
#
_symmetry.space_group_name_H-M   'P 1'
#
loop_
_entity.id
_entity.type
_entity.pdbx_description
1 polymer ?
#
loop_
_entity_poly.entity_id
_entity_poly.type
_entity_poly.pdbx_seq_one_letter_code
_entity_poly.pdbx_strand_id
1 'polypeptide(L)'
;MKTKEENHAVLISIVSVVTFNSLFLSANGIFMLVAPAVWYDAVPGVTDTGFFNQHFIRDIGIIQLFLGIAFGLGMARPDRRVGLWSAATLWLCAHALFHFWEVAVGICSPSAIPRDFPAVTLPAIVGITLTLWAIRRARSGNTSFVHGRRHLSRQARGGIS
;
A
#
# COMPACT_ATOMS: atom_id res chain seq x y z
N MET A 1 -23.18 -19.24 -10.91
CA MET A 1 -23.70 -17.94 -10.48
C MET A 1 -22.94 -17.41 -9.26
N LYS A 2 -22.96 -18.14 -8.14
CA LYS A 2 -22.25 -17.81 -6.87
C LYS A 2 -20.77 -17.40 -7.02
N THR A 3 -19.98 -18.14 -7.80
CA THR A 3 -18.55 -17.83 -8.02
C THR A 3 -18.29 -16.51 -8.75
N LYS A 4 -19.22 -16.06 -9.62
CA LYS A 4 -19.08 -14.80 -10.37
C LYS A 4 -19.38 -13.60 -9.45
N GLU A 5 -20.39 -13.73 -8.60
CA GLU A 5 -20.75 -12.73 -7.58
C GLU A 5 -19.64 -12.57 -6.54
N GLU A 6 -19.07 -13.67 -6.05
CA GLU A 6 -17.92 -13.66 -5.13
C GLU A 6 -16.71 -12.95 -5.75
N ASN A 7 -16.41 -13.21 -7.02
CA ASN A 7 -15.30 -12.54 -7.72
C ASN A 7 -15.53 -11.04 -7.92
N HIS A 8 -16.78 -10.63 -8.20
CA HIS A 8 -17.13 -9.21 -8.30
C HIS A 8 -17.02 -8.52 -6.94
N ALA A 9 -17.53 -9.14 -5.87
CA ALA A 9 -17.42 -8.59 -4.52
C ALA A 9 -15.96 -8.40 -4.09
N VAL A 10 -15.10 -9.39 -4.34
CA VAL A 10 -13.66 -9.28 -4.06
C VAL A 10 -13.01 -8.15 -4.86
N LEU A 11 -13.35 -8.02 -6.15
CA LEU A 11 -12.78 -6.96 -6.99
C LEU A 11 -13.20 -5.58 -6.50
N ILE A 12 -14.48 -5.39 -6.16
CA ILE A 12 -15.01 -4.15 -5.60
C ILE A 12 -14.28 -3.82 -4.31
N SER A 13 -14.13 -4.77 -3.39
CA SER A 13 -13.41 -4.55 -2.13
C SER A 13 -11.96 -4.12 -2.36
N ILE A 14 -11.23 -4.78 -3.26
CA ILE A 14 -9.84 -4.41 -3.58
C ILE A 14 -9.77 -2.99 -4.14
N VAL A 15 -10.65 -2.66 -5.10
CA VAL A 15 -10.70 -1.33 -5.72
C VAL A 15 -11.03 -0.26 -4.69
N SER A 16 -12.00 -0.50 -3.80
CA SER A 16 -12.36 0.44 -2.74
C SER A 16 -11.20 0.67 -1.77
N VAL A 17 -10.56 -0.40 -1.29
CA VAL A 17 -9.47 -0.32 -0.31
C VAL A 17 -8.23 0.35 -0.89
N VAL A 18 -7.82 0.01 -2.12
CA VAL A 18 -6.67 0.67 -2.75
C VAL A 18 -6.97 2.13 -3.08
N THR A 19 -8.19 2.45 -3.51
CA THR A 19 -8.57 3.84 -3.80
C THR A 19 -8.54 4.66 -2.53
N PHE A 20 -9.13 4.16 -1.45
CA PHE A 20 -9.08 4.79 -0.14
C PHE A 20 -7.62 5.04 0.31
N ASN A 21 -6.77 4.01 0.30
CA ASN A 21 -5.38 4.14 0.73
C ASN A 21 -4.59 5.13 -0.16
N SER A 22 -4.81 5.07 -1.47
CA SER A 22 -4.12 5.96 -2.43
C SER A 22 -4.53 7.41 -2.20
N LEU A 23 -5.83 7.68 -2.04
CA LEU A 23 -6.35 9.02 -1.80
C LEU A 23 -5.91 9.55 -0.44
N PHE A 24 -5.98 8.73 0.61
CA PHE A 24 -5.55 9.10 1.95
C PHE A 24 -4.08 9.54 1.97
N LEU A 25 -3.17 8.70 1.45
CA LEU A 25 -1.74 9.00 1.42
C LEU A 25 -1.44 10.24 0.55
N SER A 26 -2.09 10.34 -0.62
CA SER A 26 -1.88 11.46 -1.53
C SER A 26 -2.39 12.78 -0.95
N ALA A 27 -3.58 12.78 -0.35
CA ALA A 27 -4.17 13.96 0.26
C ALA A 27 -3.34 14.43 1.47
N ASN A 28 -2.89 13.49 2.31
CA ASN A 28 -2.02 13.82 3.44
C ASN A 28 -0.68 14.40 2.96
N GLY A 29 -0.06 13.77 1.95
CA GLY A 29 1.18 14.27 1.35
C GLY A 29 1.04 15.66 0.72
N ILE A 30 -0.06 15.90 -0.01
CA ILE A 30 -0.37 17.22 -0.57
C ILE A 30 -0.59 18.26 0.54
N PHE A 31 -1.27 17.90 1.63
CA PHE A 31 -1.49 18.82 2.75
C PHE A 31 -0.17 19.25 3.40
N MET A 32 0.74 18.30 3.65
CA MET A 32 2.11 18.60 4.11
C MET A 32 2.89 19.50 3.15
N LEU A 33 2.70 19.34 1.84
CA LEU A 33 3.40 20.15 0.83
C LEU A 33 2.88 21.58 0.73
N VAL A 34 1.56 21.73 0.74
CA VAL A 34 0.88 23.01 0.54
C VAL A 34 0.85 23.85 1.82
N ALA A 35 0.55 23.24 2.96
CA ALA A 35 0.34 23.92 4.24
C ALA A 35 1.01 23.17 5.41
N PRO A 36 2.36 23.05 5.43
CA PRO A 36 3.09 22.25 6.42
C PRO A 36 2.87 22.70 7.87
N ALA A 37 2.76 24.00 8.13
CA ALA A 37 2.53 24.52 9.48
C ALA A 37 1.15 24.14 10.02
N VAL A 38 0.12 24.30 9.18
CA VAL A 38 -1.25 23.91 9.54
C VAL A 38 -1.34 22.40 9.76
N TRP A 39 -0.65 21.60 8.94
CA TRP A 39 -0.57 20.16 9.14
C TRP A 39 0.09 19.80 10.47
N TYR A 40 1.22 20.45 10.80
CA TYR A 40 1.98 20.23 12.02
C TYR A 40 1.15 20.50 13.29
N ASP A 41 0.35 21.57 13.29
CA ASP A 41 -0.50 21.92 14.42
C ASP A 41 -1.78 21.07 14.50
N ALA A 42 -2.28 20.57 13.37
CA ALA A 42 -3.56 19.87 13.30
C ALA A 42 -3.45 18.36 13.59
N VAL A 43 -2.30 17.74 13.34
CA VAL A 43 -2.14 16.29 13.49
C VAL A 43 -1.73 15.94 14.93
N PRO A 44 -2.55 15.19 15.68
CA PRO A 44 -2.26 14.86 17.07
C PRO A 44 -0.92 14.17 17.25
N GLY A 45 -0.12 14.63 18.22
CA GLY A 45 1.15 14.02 18.59
C GLY A 45 2.36 14.47 17.77
N VAL A 46 2.18 15.12 16.63
CA VAL A 46 3.30 15.61 15.80
C VAL A 46 4.13 16.65 16.55
N THR A 47 3.46 17.57 17.25
CA THR A 47 4.10 18.60 18.08
C THR A 47 4.95 18.04 19.22
N ASP A 48 4.70 16.79 19.62
CA ASP A 48 5.43 16.12 20.70
C ASP A 48 6.76 15.52 20.21
N THR A 49 6.97 15.44 18.89
CA THR A 49 8.13 14.75 18.26
C THR A 49 9.30 15.68 17.90
N GLY A 50 9.17 16.99 18.13
CA GLY A 50 10.24 17.96 17.89
C GLY A 50 9.70 19.30 17.37
N PHE A 51 10.59 20.28 17.17
CA PHE A 51 10.21 21.60 16.67
C PHE A 51 9.78 21.57 15.20
N PHE A 52 8.89 22.51 14.83
CA PHE A 52 8.46 22.70 13.45
C PHE A 52 9.65 22.88 12.50
N ASN A 53 9.70 22.03 11.48
CA ASN A 53 10.64 22.13 10.37
C ASN A 53 9.91 21.89 9.05
N GLN A 54 9.67 22.97 8.30
CA GLN A 54 8.92 22.92 7.05
C GLN A 54 9.57 22.04 5.98
N HIS A 55 10.91 21.99 5.93
CA HIS A 55 11.61 21.19 4.93
C HIS A 55 11.39 19.70 5.22
N PHE A 56 11.58 19.30 6.48
CA PHE A 56 11.35 17.93 6.93
C PHE A 56 9.91 17.47 6.70
N ILE A 57 8.91 18.31 7.03
CA ILE A 57 7.50 17.98 6.79
C ILE A 57 7.22 17.80 5.29
N ARG A 58 7.81 18.62 4.43
CA ARG A 58 7.64 18.50 2.98
C ARG A 58 8.33 17.25 2.42
N ASP A 59 9.46 16.84 2.97
CA ASP A 59 10.09 15.56 2.60
C ASP A 59 9.17 14.38 2.91
N ILE A 60 8.54 14.38 4.10
CA ILE A 60 7.51 13.40 4.48
C ILE A 60 6.32 13.49 3.52
N GLY A 61 5.91 14.70 3.15
CA GLY A 61 4.83 14.95 2.20
C GLY A 61 5.09 14.36 0.81
N ILE A 62 6.31 14.51 0.29
CA ILE A 62 6.73 13.94 -0.99
C ILE A 62 6.65 12.42 -0.94
N ILE A 63 7.18 11.78 0.11
CA ILE A 63 7.14 10.31 0.19
C ILE A 63 5.69 9.81 0.36
N GLN A 64 4.87 10.44 1.22
CA GLN A 64 3.44 10.14 1.34
C GLN A 64 2.71 10.19 -0.02
N LEU A 65 2.91 11.29 -0.77
CA LEU A 65 2.32 11.45 -2.10
C LEU A 65 2.84 10.39 -3.08
N PHE A 66 4.15 10.11 -3.06
CA PHE A 66 4.76 9.08 -3.90
C PHE A 66 4.15 7.69 -3.64
N LEU A 67 3.93 7.32 -2.37
CA LEU A 67 3.33 6.04 -1.99
C LEU A 67 1.87 5.95 -2.46
N GLY A 68 1.09 7.02 -2.26
CA GLY A 68 -0.30 7.11 -2.74
C GLY A 68 -0.39 6.95 -4.26
N ILE A 69 0.48 7.64 -4.99
CA ILE A 69 0.60 7.52 -6.45
C ILE A 69 1.05 6.10 -6.85
N ALA A 70 1.98 5.47 -6.13
CA ALA A 70 2.43 4.12 -6.44
C ALA A 70 1.30 3.08 -6.33
N PHE A 71 0.45 3.19 -5.29
CA PHE A 71 -0.73 2.34 -5.17
C PHE A 71 -1.72 2.57 -6.32
N GLY A 72 -2.04 3.83 -6.63
CA GLY A 72 -2.92 4.21 -7.74
C GLY A 72 -2.39 3.78 -9.11
N LEU A 73 -1.11 3.99 -9.41
CA LEU A 73 -0.48 3.55 -10.65
C LEU A 73 -0.45 2.03 -10.77
N GLY A 74 -0.26 1.30 -9.67
CA GLY A 74 -0.35 -0.15 -9.66
C GLY A 74 -1.74 -0.68 -10.00
N MET A 75 -2.81 0.12 -9.82
CA MET A 75 -4.13 -0.22 -10.33
C MET A 75 -4.17 -0.15 -11.86
N ALA A 76 -3.65 0.94 -12.44
CA ALA A 76 -3.63 1.17 -13.89
C ALA A 76 -2.60 0.31 -14.65
N ARG A 77 -1.54 -0.17 -13.99
CA ARG A 77 -0.46 -0.96 -14.60
C ARG A 77 -0.29 -2.33 -13.91
N PRO A 78 -1.12 -3.34 -14.25
CA PRO A 78 -1.07 -4.67 -13.64
C PRO A 78 0.29 -5.36 -13.76
N ASP A 79 1.04 -5.10 -14.83
CA ASP A 79 2.40 -5.61 -15.10
C ASP A 79 3.43 -5.10 -14.07
N ARG A 80 3.25 -3.89 -13.54
CA ARG A 80 4.15 -3.27 -12.54
C ARG A 80 3.59 -3.30 -11.12
N ARG A 81 2.33 -3.71 -10.95
CA ARG A 81 1.58 -3.64 -9.67
C ARG A 81 2.34 -4.22 -8.50
N VAL A 82 2.85 -5.44 -8.65
CA VAL A 82 3.56 -6.13 -7.56
C VAL A 82 4.78 -5.33 -7.13
N GLY A 83 5.60 -4.83 -8.06
CA GLY A 83 6.77 -4.03 -7.73
C GLY A 83 6.41 -2.72 -7.04
N LEU A 84 5.47 -1.96 -7.61
CA LEU A 84 5.01 -0.68 -7.07
C LEU A 84 4.43 -0.82 -5.66
N TRP A 85 3.50 -1.77 -5.47
CA TRP A 85 2.85 -1.98 -4.19
C TRP A 85 3.81 -2.56 -3.14
N SER A 86 4.75 -3.44 -3.54
CA SER A 86 5.76 -3.97 -2.61
C SER A 86 6.69 -2.88 -2.10
N ALA A 87 7.22 -2.05 -3.00
CA ALA A 87 8.11 -0.94 -2.61
C ALA A 87 7.40 0.03 -1.66
N ALA A 88 6.16 0.41 -1.99
CA ALA A 88 5.38 1.30 -1.14
C ALA A 88 5.05 0.69 0.22
N THR A 89 4.65 -0.59 0.23
CA THR A 89 4.35 -1.33 1.45
C THR A 89 5.57 -1.47 2.36
N LEU A 90 6.75 -1.76 1.80
CA LEU A 90 7.98 -1.88 2.58
C LEU A 90 8.31 -0.59 3.33
N TRP A 91 8.16 0.56 2.69
CA TRP A 91 8.34 1.85 3.34
C TRP A 91 7.31 2.08 4.46
N LEU A 92 6.03 1.83 4.19
CA LEU A 92 4.98 1.96 5.21
C LEU A 92 5.23 1.05 6.43
N CYS A 93 5.68 -0.18 6.19
CA CYS A 93 6.05 -1.10 7.27
C CYS A 93 7.26 -0.58 8.06
N ALA A 94 8.32 -0.14 7.38
CA ALA A 94 9.50 0.41 8.05
C ALA A 94 9.14 1.63 8.89
N HIS A 95 8.29 2.52 8.37
CA HIS A 95 7.79 3.68 9.10
C HIS A 95 6.94 3.28 10.30
N ALA A 96 5.99 2.36 10.14
CA ALA A 96 5.19 1.89 11.27
C ALA A 96 6.06 1.24 12.36
N LEU A 97 7.03 0.41 11.99
CA LEU A 97 7.99 -0.18 12.92
C LEU A 97 8.85 0.87 13.63
N PHE A 98 9.16 1.99 12.97
CA PHE A 98 9.87 3.10 13.60
C PHE A 98 9.07 3.71 14.75
N HIS A 99 7.75 3.91 14.60
CA HIS A 99 6.90 4.37 15.72
C HIS A 99 6.87 3.40 16.90
N PHE A 100 6.82 2.09 16.63
CA PHE A 100 6.95 1.08 17.70
C PHE A 100 8.32 1.13 18.37
N TRP A 101 9.38 1.36 17.60
CA TRP A 101 10.74 1.51 18.12
C TRP A 101 10.86 2.74 19.03
N GLU A 102 10.31 3.90 18.65
CA GLU A 102 10.33 5.12 19.48
C GLU A 102 9.68 4.89 20.85
N VAL A 103 8.59 4.13 20.90
CA VAL A 103 7.98 3.72 22.17
C VAL A 103 8.89 2.75 22.94
N ALA A 104 9.49 1.77 22.25
CA ALA A 104 10.36 0.78 22.87
C ALA A 104 11.62 1.39 23.51
N VAL A 105 12.18 2.45 22.91
CA VAL A 105 13.36 3.17 23.46
C VAL A 105 13.00 4.34 24.38
N GLY A 106 11.70 4.57 24.63
CA GLY A 106 11.22 5.59 25.57
C GLY A 106 11.22 7.03 25.05
N ILE A 107 11.33 7.24 23.73
CA ILE A 107 11.14 8.57 23.10
C ILE A 107 9.67 8.97 23.16
N CYS A 108 8.76 8.02 22.89
CA CYS A 108 7.32 8.23 22.88
C CYS A 108 6.62 7.43 23.99
N SER A 109 5.53 7.97 24.54
CA SER A 109 4.63 7.22 25.43
C SER A 109 3.92 6.07 24.68
N PRO A 110 3.59 4.94 25.33
CA PRO A 110 2.77 3.89 24.74
C PRO A 110 1.41 4.36 24.19
N SER A 111 0.89 5.49 24.69
CA SER A 111 -0.33 6.12 24.15
C SER A 111 -0.20 6.60 22.71
N ALA A 112 1.03 6.72 22.18
CA ALA A 112 1.31 7.01 20.78
C ALA A 112 0.77 5.91 19.84
N ILE A 113 0.87 4.63 20.23
CA ILE A 113 0.48 3.50 19.37
C ILE A 113 -1.00 3.60 18.91
N PRO A 114 -2.00 3.71 19.80
CA PRO A 114 -3.39 3.83 19.36
C PRO A 114 -3.68 5.16 18.65
N ARG A 115 -2.98 6.24 19.00
CA ARG A 115 -3.11 7.55 18.35
C ARG A 115 -2.63 7.51 16.90
N ASP A 116 -1.49 6.88 16.66
CA ASP A 116 -0.80 6.87 15.35
C ASP A 116 -1.35 5.76 14.44
N PHE A 117 -2.04 4.76 15.00
CA PHE A 117 -2.62 3.62 14.29
C PHE A 117 -3.38 4.00 13.00
N PRO A 118 -4.34 4.95 12.99
CA PRO A 118 -5.14 5.23 11.79
C PRO A 118 -4.32 5.78 10.62
N ALA A 119 -3.28 6.55 10.90
CA ALA A 119 -2.50 7.27 9.88
C ALA A 119 -1.14 6.61 9.55
N VAL A 120 -0.66 5.72 10.42
CA VAL A 120 0.66 5.08 10.30
C VAL A 120 0.51 3.57 10.10
N THR A 121 -0.05 2.86 11.09
CA THR A 121 -0.08 1.40 11.08
C THR A 121 -1.13 0.83 10.12
N LEU A 122 -2.31 1.44 10.06
CA LEU A 122 -3.41 0.98 9.21
C LEU A 122 -3.05 1.02 7.71
N PRO A 123 -2.47 2.11 7.16
CA PRO A 123 -1.98 2.11 5.77
C PRO A 123 -0.96 1.00 5.49
N ALA A 124 -0.09 0.67 6.44
CA ALA A 124 0.87 -0.42 6.29
C ALA A 124 0.17 -1.78 6.21
N ILE A 125 -0.79 -2.06 7.10
CA ILE A 125 -1.59 -3.30 7.09
C ILE A 125 -2.37 -3.45 5.78
N VAL A 126 -2.98 -2.35 5.31
CA VAL A 126 -3.67 -2.30 4.02
C VAL A 126 -2.70 -2.60 2.88
N GLY A 127 -1.53 -1.95 2.87
CA GLY A 127 -0.47 -2.19 1.89
C GLY A 127 -0.02 -3.65 1.85
N ILE A 128 0.20 -4.27 3.01
CA ILE A 128 0.55 -5.70 3.13
C ILE A 128 -0.53 -6.55 2.48
N THR A 129 -1.79 -6.33 2.86
CA THR A 129 -2.92 -7.14 2.38
C THR A 129 -3.11 -7.03 0.88
N LEU A 130 -3.06 -5.81 0.33
CA LEU A 130 -3.14 -5.54 -1.10
C LEU A 130 -1.97 -6.16 -1.87
N THR A 131 -0.75 -6.02 -1.37
CA THR A 131 0.46 -6.56 -2.00
C THR A 131 0.44 -8.08 -2.02
N LEU A 132 0.09 -8.73 -0.90
CA LEU A 132 -0.05 -10.19 -0.84
C LEU A 132 -1.13 -10.70 -1.79
N TRP A 133 -2.27 -9.99 -1.88
CA TRP A 133 -3.30 -10.30 -2.87
C TRP A 133 -2.76 -10.20 -4.30
N ALA A 134 -2.02 -9.13 -4.63
CA ALA A 134 -1.46 -8.92 -5.96
C ALA A 134 -0.45 -10.02 -6.34
N ILE A 135 0.42 -10.42 -5.39
CA ILE A 135 1.39 -11.51 -5.57
C ILE A 135 0.67 -12.84 -5.83
N ARG A 136 -0.35 -13.17 -5.04
CA ARG A 136 -1.15 -14.39 -5.21
C ARG A 136 -1.81 -14.42 -6.59
N ARG A 137 -2.40 -13.30 -7.02
CA ARG A 137 -3.06 -13.19 -8.33
C ARG A 137 -2.09 -13.34 -9.50
N ALA A 138 -0.90 -12.73 -9.42
CA ALA A 138 0.14 -12.86 -10.44
C ALA A 138 0.64 -14.31 -10.57
N ARG A 139 0.80 -15.02 -9.45
CA ARG A 139 1.19 -16.44 -9.44
C ARG A 139 0.13 -17.35 -10.06
N SER A 140 -1.15 -17.15 -9.74
CA SER A 140 -2.24 -17.92 -10.35
C SER A 140 -2.32 -17.75 -11.86
N GLY A 141 -2.14 -16.52 -12.37
CA GLY A 141 -2.12 -16.25 -13.82
C GLY A 141 -1.00 -16.99 -14.56
N ASN A 142 0.20 -17.04 -13.97
CA ASN A 142 1.33 -17.78 -14.54
C ASN A 142 1.07 -19.29 -14.59
N THR A 143 0.46 -19.87 -13.55
CA THR A 143 0.15 -21.31 -13.52
C THR A 143 -0.86 -21.70 -14.62
N SER A 144 -1.93 -20.91 -14.80
CA SER A 144 -2.92 -21.14 -15.86
C SER A 144 -2.29 -21.08 -17.26
N PHE A 145 -1.38 -20.14 -17.49
CA PHE A 145 -0.67 -20.01 -18.76
C PHE A 145 0.26 -21.20 -19.05
N VAL A 146 1.01 -21.67 -18.06
CA VAL A 146 1.88 -22.86 -18.20
C VAL A 146 1.07 -24.12 -18.49
N HIS A 147 -0.07 -24.31 -17.82
CA HIS A 147 -0.94 -25.48 -18.04
C HIS A 147 -1.58 -25.46 -19.44
N GLY A 148 -2.07 -24.30 -19.88
CA GLY A 148 -2.60 -24.13 -21.24
C GLY A 148 -1.56 -24.42 -22.33
N ARG A 149 -0.31 -23.96 -22.13
CA ARG A 149 0.80 -24.21 -23.07
C ARG A 149 1.15 -25.70 -23.15
N ARG A 150 1.13 -26.43 -22.02
CA ARG A 150 1.36 -27.89 -21.99
C ARG A 150 0.25 -28.65 -22.73
N HIS A 151 -1.01 -28.25 -22.58
CA HIS A 151 -2.14 -28.90 -23.27
C HIS A 151 -2.02 -28.76 -24.80
N LEU A 152 -1.76 -27.55 -25.29
CA LEU A 152 -1.55 -27.30 -26.73
C LEU A 152 -0.38 -28.11 -27.29
N SER A 153 0.72 -28.20 -26.54
CA SER A 153 1.90 -28.98 -26.96
C SER A 153 1.66 -30.50 -27.00
N ARG A 154 0.76 -31.03 -26.16
CA ARG A 154 0.36 -32.45 -26.20
C ARG A 154 -0.59 -32.72 -27.37
N GLN A 155 -1.54 -31.84 -27.62
CA GLN A 155 -2.49 -31.97 -28.72
C GLN A 155 -1.78 -31.91 -30.09
N ALA A 156 -0.78 -31.02 -30.24
CA ALA A 156 0.04 -30.95 -31.45
C ALA A 156 0.90 -32.21 -31.69
N ARG A 157 1.27 -32.95 -30.64
CA ARG A 157 2.04 -34.21 -30.76
C ARG A 157 1.16 -35.45 -30.97
N GLY A 158 -0.11 -35.40 -30.59
CA GLY A 158 -1.07 -36.49 -30.75
C GLY A 158 -1.77 -36.53 -32.12
N GLY A 159 -1.56 -35.53 -32.98
CA GLY A 159 -2.14 -35.45 -34.33
C GLY A 159 -1.21 -35.85 -35.48
N ILE A 160 -0.08 -36.52 -35.19
CA ILE A 160 0.92 -36.96 -36.19
C ILE A 160 0.94 -38.50 -36.30
N SER A 161 -0.18 -39.17 -36.03
CA SER A 161 -0.33 -40.63 -36.21
C SER A 161 -1.33 -40.95 -37.30
#